data_AF-A0A7C4A7X8-F1
#
_entry.id   AF-A0A7C4A7X8-F1
#
_cell.length_a   1.000
_cell.length_b   1.000
_cell.length_c   1.000
_cell.angle_alpha   90.00
_cell.angle_beta   90.00
_cell.angle_gamma   90.00
#
_symmetry.space_group_name_H-M   'P 1'
#
loop_
_entity.id
_entity.type
_entity.pdbx_description
1 polymer ?
#
loop_
_entity_poly.entity_id
_entity_poly.type
_entity_poly.pdbx_seq_one_letter_code
_entity_poly.pdbx_strand_id
1 'polypeptide(L)' 'AGADGLMIEVHPEPQKALKDGSQSLKPETFEKLMRELEPIIFAIGRVPGWSKERELTKD' A
#
# COMPACT_ATOMS: atom_id res chain seq x y z
N ALA A 1 12.51 -10.57 10.52
CA ALA A 1 12.30 -9.64 9.39
C ALA A 1 11.54 -8.43 9.90
N GLY A 2 11.94 -7.24 9.48
CA GLY A 2 11.28 -5.96 9.80
C GLY A 2 11.71 -4.93 8.76
N ALA A 3 10.81 -4.03 8.39
CA ALA A 3 11.07 -2.97 7.43
C ALA A 3 10.35 -1.69 7.88
N ASP A 4 10.95 -0.54 7.59
CA ASP A 4 10.35 0.76 7.87
C ASP A 4 9.42 1.23 6.74
N GLY A 5 9.54 0.63 5.55
CA GLY A 5 8.69 0.96 4.41
C GLY A 5 8.68 -0.13 3.33
N LEU A 6 7.73 0.00 2.42
CA LEU A 6 7.58 -0.80 1.21
C LEU A 6 7.60 0.14 0.01
N MET A 7 8.32 -0.25 -1.05
CA MET A 7 8.29 0.44 -2.34
C MET A 7 7.53 -0.44 -3.32
N ILE A 8 6.49 0.11 -3.95
CA ILE A 8 5.58 -0.62 -4.83
C ILE A 8 5.41 0.18 -6.12
N GLU A 9 5.67 -0.46 -7.25
CA GLU A 9 5.39 0.11 -8.57
C GLU A 9 3.98 -0.24 -9.03
N VAL A 10 3.29 0.74 -9.61
CA VAL A 10 1.91 0.60 -10.07
C VAL A 10 1.80 1.12 -11.50
N HIS A 11 1.21 0.33 -12.40
CA HIS A 11 1.00 0.71 -13.79
C HIS A 11 -0.39 0.25 -14.26
N PRO A 12 -1.21 1.12 -14.91
CA PRO A 12 -2.54 0.74 -15.39
C PRO A 12 -2.53 -0.38 -16.44
N GLU A 13 -1.49 -0.38 -17.29
CA GLU A 13 -1.27 -1.39 -18.33
C GLU A 13 0.13 -2.00 -18.21
N PRO A 14 0.39 -2.89 -17.23
CA PRO A 14 1.75 -3.33 -16.92
C PRO A 14 2.48 -3.92 -18.14
N GLN A 15 1.77 -4.59 -19.05
CA GLN A 15 2.29 -5.11 -20.32
C GLN A 15 2.86 -4.04 -21.28
N LYS A 16 2.47 -2.77 -21.12
CA LYS A 16 2.97 -1.63 -21.91
C LYS A 16 4.02 -0.81 -21.16
N ALA A 17 4.37 -1.20 -19.93
CA ALA A 17 5.35 -0.45 -19.16
C ALA A 17 6.71 -0.47 -19.86
N LEU A 18 7.35 0.70 -19.92
CA LEU A 18 8.68 0.86 -20.55
C LEU A 18 9.79 0.14 -19.76
N LYS A 19 9.54 -0.14 -18.47
CA LYS A 19 10.41 -0.83 -17.53
C LYS A 19 9.56 -1.68 -16.57
N ASP A 20 10.05 -2.88 -16.26
CA ASP A 20 9.60 -3.79 -15.19
C ASP A 20 8.10 -4.04 -15.02
N GLY A 21 7.35 -3.92 -16.11
CA GLY A 21 5.89 -4.11 -16.13
C GLY A 21 5.39 -5.44 -15.56
N SER A 22 6.15 -6.52 -15.68
CA SER A 22 5.76 -7.81 -15.07
C SER A 22 5.71 -7.79 -13.54
N GLN A 23 6.41 -6.86 -12.89
CA GLN A 23 6.49 -6.72 -11.43
C GLN A 23 5.62 -5.56 -10.91
N SER A 24 5.14 -4.67 -11.79
CA SER A 24 4.22 -3.60 -11.40
C SER A 24 2.82 -4.15 -11.12
N LEU A 25 2.21 -3.66 -10.04
CA LEU A 25 0.81 -3.96 -9.75
C LEU A 25 -0.11 -3.15 -10.67
N LYS A 26 -1.31 -3.68 -10.89
CA LYS A 26 -2.42 -2.85 -11.39
C LYS A 26 -2.99 -1.98 -10.26
N PRO A 27 -3.60 -0.83 -10.57
CA PRO A 27 -4.19 0.06 -9.55
C PRO A 27 -5.16 -0.64 -8.61
N GLU A 28 -5.99 -1.55 -9.10
CA GLU A 28 -7.00 -2.25 -8.29
C GLU A 28 -6.34 -3.24 -7.31
N THR A 29 -5.27 -3.90 -7.75
CA THR A 29 -4.47 -4.79 -6.89
C THR A 29 -3.73 -4.01 -5.82
N PHE A 30 -3.19 -2.84 -6.16
CA PHE A 30 -2.56 -1.94 -5.18
C PHE A 30 -3.58 -1.49 -4.13
N GLU A 31 -4.77 -1.08 -4.54
CA GLU A 31 -5.83 -0.66 -3.62
C GLU A 31 -6.24 -1.79 -2.66
N LYS A 32 -6.36 -3.02 -3.18
CA LYS A 32 -6.61 -4.23 -2.37
C LYS A 32 -5.47 -4.47 -1.36
N LEU A 33 -4.22 -4.38 -1.80
CA LEU A 33 -3.05 -4.54 -0.94
C LEU A 33 -3.04 -3.50 0.20
N MET A 34 -3.35 -2.23 -0.08
CA MET A 34 -3.38 -1.19 0.95
C MET A 34 -4.46 -1.43 2.01
N ARG A 35 -5.61 -2.00 1.62
CA ARG A 35 -6.65 -2.45 2.58
C ARG A 35 -6.20 -3.65 3.41
N GLU A 36 -5.49 -4.59 2.81
CA GLU A 36 -4.98 -5.78 3.51
C GLU A 36 -3.82 -5.45 4.47
N LEU A 37 -3.03 -4.42 4.17
CA LEU A 37 -1.94 -3.95 5.05
C LEU A 37 -2.45 -3.24 6.30
N GLU A 38 -3.61 -2.60 6.24
CA GLU A 38 -4.18 -1.84 7.36
C GLU A 38 -4.25 -2.62 8.69
N PRO A 39 -4.88 -3.81 8.77
CA PRO A 39 -4.91 -4.60 10.01
C PRO A 39 -3.51 -5.05 10.48
N ILE A 40 -2.57 -5.31 9.56
CA ILE A 40 -1.19 -5.67 9.90
C ILE A 40 -0.47 -4.48 10.54
N ILE A 41 -0.63 -3.28 9.97
CA ILE A 41 -0.04 -2.04 10.48
C ILE A 41 -0.54 -1.76 11.90
N PHE A 42 -1.84 -1.96 12.16
CA PHE A 42 -2.39 -1.86 13.51
C PHE A 42 -1.83 -2.93 14.46
N ALA A 43 -1.72 -4.19 14.02
CA ALA A 43 -1.19 -5.28 14.83
C ALA A 43 0.26 -5.06 15.29
N ILE A 44 1.05 -4.30 14.51
CA ILE A 44 2.43 -3.93 14.87
C ILE A 44 2.52 -2.59 15.63
N GLY A 45 1.39 -2.04 16.09
CA GLY A 45 1.33 -0.82 16.91
C GLY A 45 1.56 0.48 16.13
N ARG A 46 1.30 0.49 14.81
CA ARG A 46 1.37 1.67 13.95
C ARG A 46 -0.03 2.04 13.43
N VAL A 47 -0.19 3.26 12.90
CA VAL A 47 -1.44 3.73 12.28
C VAL A 47 -1.15 4.16 10.83
N PRO A 48 -1.79 3.54 9.81
CA PRO A 48 -1.45 3.80 8.40
C PRO A 48 -1.90 5.18 7.97
N GLY A 49 -1.04 5.99 7.32
CA GLY A 49 -1.21 7.40 6.85
C GLY A 49 -2.59 7.85 6.33
N TRP A 50 -3.34 6.92 5.78
CA TRP A 50 -4.61 7.09 5.10
C TRP A 50 -5.83 6.54 5.86
N SER A 51 -5.63 5.93 7.04
CA SER A 51 -6.74 5.38 7.84
C SER A 51 -7.64 6.48 8.39
N LYS A 52 -8.94 6.20 8.42
CA LYS A 52 -9.96 7.10 8.98
C LYS A 52 -9.81 7.29 10.49
N GLU A 53 -9.25 6.31 11.22
CA GLU A 53 -8.92 6.48 12.64
C GLU A 53 -8.03 7.71 12.91
N ARG A 54 -7.15 8.10 11.99
CA ARG A 54 -6.26 9.26 12.20
C ARG A 54 -6.98 10.61 12.10
N GLU A 55 -8.21 10.66 11.56
CA GLU A 55 -9.05 11.85 11.59
C GLU A 55 -9.72 12.03 12.96
N LEU A 56 -9.91 10.94 13.70
CA LEU A 56 -10.56 10.91 15.03
C LEU A 56 -9.61 11.23 16.19
N THR A 57 -8.29 11.25 15.96
CA THR A 57 -7.28 11.53 17.00
C THR A 57 -6.61 12.90 16.84
N LYS A 58 -7.24 13.83 16.10
CA LYS A 58 -6.72 15.18 15.83
C LYS A 58 -7.22 16.26 16.83
N ASP A 59 -7.52 15.86 18.06
CA ASP A 59 -7.83 16.78 19.16
C ASP A 59 -6.55 17.28 19.88
#